data_AF-A0A8T5M697-F1
#
_entry.id   AF-A0A8T5M697-F1
#
_cell.length_a   1.000
_cell.length_b   1.000
_cell.length_c   1.000
_cell.angle_alpha   90.00
_cell.angle_beta   90.00
_cell.angle_gamma   90.00
#
_symmetry.space_group_name_H-M   'P 1'
#
loop_
_entity.id
_entity.type
_entity.pdbx_description
1 polymer ?
#
loop_
_entity_poly.entity_id
_entity_poly.type
_entity_poly.pdbx_seq_one_letter_code
_entity_poly.pdbx_strand_id
1 'polypeptide(L)'
;MKKILFIFILIIIIFLVGCSGSEEIPVEEVTVEEPVIEEVVVEGVPVIEELVTPITCDYNSDCENDLLCIDGVCGTIADLYNTDCDNKCSVTEVALSTSDGEKYNLKLGQGSYSGAGALEWQLMSFPKYCDEDPLVPIKILKKSTGKILSEQVLTLHKGDTSKVVTHPTVTQIKFKVTLSDVTEDCS
;
A
#
# COMPACT_ATOMS: atom_id res chain seq x y z
N MET A 1 -46.25 30.85 5.03
CA MET A 1 -45.59 29.94 4.06
C MET A 1 -45.05 30.66 2.81
N LYS A 2 -44.68 31.96 2.89
CA LYS A 2 -44.19 32.73 1.72
C LYS A 2 -42.66 32.93 1.72
N LYS A 3 -42.00 32.71 2.88
CA LYS A 3 -40.55 32.87 3.08
C LYS A 3 -39.72 31.63 2.70
N ILE A 4 -40.33 30.43 2.70
CA ILE A 4 -39.64 29.18 2.33
C ILE A 4 -39.53 29.03 0.80
N LEU A 5 -40.51 29.56 0.05
CA LEU A 5 -40.50 29.53 -1.41
C LEU A 5 -39.40 30.42 -2.03
N PHE A 6 -39.02 31.51 -1.35
CA PHE A 6 -37.97 32.42 -1.82
C PHE A 6 -36.56 31.85 -1.67
N ILE A 7 -36.32 30.96 -0.69
CA ILE A 7 -35.01 30.35 -0.45
C ILE A 7 -34.71 29.28 -1.51
N PHE A 8 -35.72 28.51 -1.93
CA PHE A 8 -35.54 27.51 -3.01
C PHE A 8 -35.25 28.14 -4.37
N ILE A 9 -35.82 29.31 -4.68
CA ILE A 9 -35.54 30.02 -5.94
C ILE A 9 -34.11 30.57 -5.97
N LEU A 10 -33.55 30.97 -4.82
CA LEU A 10 -32.19 31.52 -4.74
C LEU A 10 -31.10 30.44 -4.93
N ILE A 11 -31.36 29.20 -4.51
CA ILE A 11 -30.41 28.08 -4.63
C ILE A 11 -30.31 27.57 -6.08
N ILE A 12 -31.40 27.64 -6.86
CA ILE A 12 -31.43 27.18 -8.25
C ILE A 12 -30.63 28.11 -9.19
N ILE A 13 -30.55 29.41 -8.89
CA ILE A 13 -29.79 30.37 -9.70
C ILE A 13 -28.26 30.19 -9.55
N ILE A 14 -27.80 29.66 -8.41
CA ILE A 14 -26.36 29.45 -8.14
C ILE A 14 -25.79 28.28 -8.96
N PHE A 15 -26.61 27.34 -9.42
CA PHE A 15 -26.15 26.18 -10.21
C PHE A 15 -26.05 26.44 -11.73
N LEU A 16 -26.46 27.60 -12.24
CA LEU A 16 -26.45 27.90 -13.69
C LEU A 16 -25.25 28.75 -14.15
N VAL A 17 -24.31 29.09 -13.27
CA VAL A 17 -23.12 29.88 -13.59
C VAL A 17 -21.88 29.16 -13.06
N GLY A 18 -21.46 28.10 -13.75
CA GLY A 18 -20.29 27.31 -13.36
C GLY A 18 -19.60 26.64 -14.54
N CYS A 19 -18.69 27.39 -15.17
CA CYS A 19 -17.59 26.94 -16.04
C CYS A 19 -17.93 26.32 -17.40
N SER A 20 -18.08 27.24 -18.35
CA SER A 20 -17.74 27.07 -19.77
C SER A 20 -16.23 27.18 -19.97
N GLY A 21 -15.67 26.41 -20.91
CA GLY A 21 -14.37 26.66 -21.53
C GLY A 21 -13.22 25.76 -21.03
N SER A 22 -12.98 24.66 -21.74
CA SER A 22 -11.63 24.08 -21.83
C SER A 22 -11.15 24.32 -23.25
N GLU A 23 -10.11 25.14 -23.36
CA GLU A 23 -9.46 25.58 -24.58
C GLU A 23 -8.55 24.43 -25.07
N GLU A 24 -8.75 24.01 -26.32
CA GLU A 24 -7.93 22.97 -26.95
C GLU A 24 -6.55 23.55 -27.26
N ILE A 25 -5.51 22.95 -26.69
CA ILE A 25 -4.11 23.28 -26.98
C ILE A 25 -3.74 22.62 -28.31
N PRO A 26 -3.25 23.36 -29.32
CA PRO A 26 -2.77 22.76 -30.55
C PRO A 26 -1.46 22.01 -30.28
N VAL A 27 -1.48 20.70 -30.56
CA VAL A 27 -0.28 19.86 -30.58
C VAL A 27 0.49 20.20 -31.85
N GLU A 28 1.64 20.85 -31.68
CA GLU A 28 2.59 21.16 -32.73
C GLU A 28 3.34 19.88 -33.13
N GLU A 29 3.16 19.45 -34.39
CA GLU A 29 3.88 18.32 -34.99
C GLU A 29 5.37 18.71 -35.14
N VAL A 30 6.21 18.15 -34.27
CA VAL A 30 7.67 18.22 -34.42
C VAL A 30 8.10 17.07 -35.33
N THR A 31 8.38 17.40 -36.59
CA THR A 31 9.10 16.54 -37.53
C THR A 31 10.54 16.40 -37.07
N VAL A 32 10.89 15.22 -36.54
CA VAL A 32 12.26 14.82 -36.28
C VAL A 32 12.81 14.15 -37.54
N GLU A 33 13.78 14.79 -38.17
CA GLU A 33 14.55 14.20 -39.27
C GLU A 33 15.32 12.98 -38.76
N GLU A 34 15.17 11.84 -39.44
CA GLU A 34 15.89 10.60 -39.18
C GLU A 34 17.40 10.80 -39.41
N PRO A 35 18.27 10.59 -38.40
CA PRO A 35 19.69 10.37 -38.67
C PRO A 35 19.91 8.93 -39.12
N VAL A 36 20.49 8.80 -40.30
CA VAL A 36 21.02 7.54 -40.86
C VAL A 36 21.99 6.92 -39.85
N ILE A 37 21.62 5.76 -39.29
CA ILE A 37 22.48 4.98 -38.40
C ILE A 37 23.30 4.02 -39.27
N GLU A 38 24.59 4.32 -39.40
CA GLU A 38 25.61 3.42 -39.90
C GLU A 38 25.79 2.26 -38.90
N GLU A 39 25.58 1.02 -39.35
CA GLU A 39 25.81 -0.19 -38.53
C GLU A 39 27.32 -0.36 -38.25
N VAL A 40 27.79 0.23 -37.16
CA VAL A 40 29.09 -0.11 -36.59
C VAL A 40 28.88 -1.28 -35.63
N VAL A 41 29.19 -2.49 -36.13
CA VAL A 41 29.34 -3.70 -35.32
C VAL A 41 30.51 -3.48 -34.36
N VAL A 42 30.21 -3.09 -33.12
CA VAL A 42 31.17 -3.10 -32.02
C VAL A 42 30.99 -4.40 -31.24
N GLU A 43 31.84 -5.38 -31.52
CA GLU A 43 31.99 -6.55 -30.66
C GLU A 43 32.50 -6.12 -29.27
N GLY A 44 31.76 -6.50 -28.22
CA GLY A 44 32.35 -6.73 -26.89
C GLY A 44 32.36 -5.59 -25.88
N VAL A 45 31.27 -4.82 -25.72
CA VAL A 45 31.11 -3.98 -24.51
C VAL A 45 30.57 -4.86 -23.37
N PRO A 46 31.23 -4.94 -22.20
CA PRO A 46 30.68 -5.66 -21.06
C PRO A 46 29.36 -5.03 -20.66
N VAL A 47 28.30 -5.84 -20.56
CA VAL A 47 27.02 -5.46 -19.99
C VAL A 47 27.29 -4.99 -18.56
N ILE A 48 27.26 -3.67 -18.35
CA ILE A 48 27.32 -3.09 -17.01
C ILE A 48 25.98 -3.44 -16.39
N GLU A 49 25.99 -4.39 -15.46
CA GLU A 49 24.86 -4.74 -14.61
C GLU A 49 24.49 -3.46 -13.83
N GLU A 50 23.43 -2.79 -14.27
CA GLU A 50 22.94 -1.57 -13.64
C GLU A 50 22.51 -1.92 -12.21
N LEU A 51 23.28 -1.45 -11.22
CA LEU A 51 22.98 -1.60 -9.81
C LEU A 51 21.71 -0.80 -9.50
N VAL A 52 20.55 -1.45 -9.62
CA VAL A 52 19.27 -0.89 -9.22
C VAL A 52 19.29 -0.72 -7.70
N THR A 53 19.44 0.52 -7.24
CA THR A 53 19.32 0.83 -5.81
C THR A 53 17.86 0.65 -5.38
N PRO A 54 17.58 -0.06 -4.27
CA PRO A 54 16.21 -0.27 -3.82
C PRO A 54 15.54 1.08 -3.51
N ILE A 55 14.35 1.31 -4.08
CA ILE A 55 13.55 2.51 -3.82
C ILE A 55 13.03 2.44 -2.39
N THR A 56 13.51 3.34 -1.54
CA THR A 56 13.08 3.45 -0.15
C THR A 56 11.82 4.29 -0.02
N CYS A 57 10.94 3.94 0.92
CA CYS A 57 9.69 4.64 1.19
C CYS A 57 9.38 4.71 2.68
N ASP A 58 8.52 5.64 3.07
CA ASP A 58 7.88 5.63 4.40
C ASP A 58 6.40 5.21 4.29
N TYR A 59 5.75 5.53 3.18
CA TYR A 59 4.32 5.31 2.94
C TYR A 59 4.03 4.83 1.52
N ASN A 60 2.87 4.21 1.31
CA ASN A 60 2.42 3.76 -0.01
C ASN A 60 2.36 4.90 -1.04
N SER A 61 2.13 6.15 -0.60
CA SER A 61 2.12 7.33 -1.47
C SER A 61 3.49 7.68 -2.05
N ASP A 62 4.57 7.13 -1.51
CA ASP A 62 5.94 7.34 -1.98
C ASP A 62 6.31 6.35 -3.10
N CYS A 63 5.47 5.34 -3.33
CA CYS A 63 5.67 4.32 -4.34
C CYS A 63 4.88 4.62 -5.62
N GLU A 64 5.32 4.04 -6.74
CA GLU A 64 4.58 4.09 -7.99
C GLU A 64 3.20 3.42 -7.86
N ASN A 65 2.33 3.68 -8.83
CA ASN A 65 0.97 3.12 -8.83
C ASN A 65 1.01 1.58 -8.66
N ASP A 66 0.06 1.07 -7.88
CA ASP A 66 -0.08 -0.35 -7.54
C ASP A 66 1.04 -0.97 -6.69
N LEU A 67 2.09 -0.22 -6.34
CA LEU A 67 3.11 -0.63 -5.40
C LEU A 67 2.75 -0.20 -3.97
N LEU A 68 3.26 -0.96 -3.00
CA LEU A 68 3.08 -0.72 -1.57
C LEU A 68 4.44 -0.45 -0.94
N CYS A 69 4.44 0.37 0.11
CA CYS A 69 5.60 0.52 0.96
C CYS A 69 5.65 -0.62 1.98
N ILE A 70 6.47 -1.64 1.70
CA ILE A 70 6.61 -2.85 2.49
C ILE A 70 7.95 -2.77 3.23
N ASP A 71 7.90 -2.60 4.55
CA ASP A 71 9.09 -2.47 5.42
C ASP A 71 10.12 -1.42 4.97
N GLY A 72 9.64 -0.39 4.27
CA GLY A 72 10.44 0.72 3.77
C GLY A 72 10.96 0.54 2.35
N VAL A 73 10.50 -0.46 1.61
CA VAL A 73 10.83 -0.69 0.19
C VAL A 73 9.55 -0.78 -0.64
N CYS A 74 9.54 -0.15 -1.80
CA CYS A 74 8.40 -0.24 -2.73
C CYS A 74 8.37 -1.60 -3.44
N GLY A 75 7.23 -2.29 -3.41
CA GLY A 75 7.05 -3.58 -4.08
C GLY A 75 5.61 -4.09 -4.00
N THR A 76 5.39 -5.35 -4.41
CA THR A 76 4.07 -6.00 -4.30
C THR A 76 4.08 -7.12 -3.25
N ILE A 77 2.91 -7.45 -2.71
CA ILE A 77 2.77 -8.56 -1.75
C ILE A 77 3.12 -9.90 -2.41
N ALA A 78 2.84 -10.07 -3.71
CA ALA A 78 3.08 -11.34 -4.40
C ALA A 78 4.59 -11.65 -4.50
N ASP A 79 5.42 -10.63 -4.68
CA ASP A 79 6.87 -10.77 -4.81
C ASP A 79 7.56 -11.26 -3.52
N LEU A 80 6.85 -11.22 -2.38
CA LEU A 80 7.35 -11.70 -1.10
C LEU A 80 7.37 -13.24 -1.00
N TYR A 81 6.72 -13.96 -1.91
CA TYR A 81 6.51 -15.39 -1.79
C TYR A 81 7.01 -16.14 -3.01
N ASN A 82 7.75 -17.22 -2.77
CA ASN A 82 7.95 -18.24 -3.77
C ASN A 82 6.67 -19.06 -3.94
N THR A 83 6.21 -19.23 -5.18
CA THR A 83 4.97 -19.95 -5.51
C THR A 83 5.18 -21.10 -6.50
N ASP A 84 6.44 -21.31 -6.92
CA ASP A 84 6.84 -22.32 -7.92
C ASP A 84 7.37 -23.59 -7.24
N CYS A 85 6.44 -24.43 -6.79
CA CYS A 85 6.71 -25.68 -6.09
C CYS A 85 5.48 -26.59 -6.12
N ASP A 86 5.71 -27.89 -5.93
CA ASP A 86 4.67 -28.92 -5.92
C ASP A 86 3.77 -28.82 -4.68
N ASN A 87 4.38 -28.70 -3.49
CA ASN A 87 3.67 -28.57 -2.23
C ASN A 87 3.41 -27.09 -1.94
N LYS A 88 2.14 -26.72 -1.69
CA LYS A 88 1.75 -25.34 -1.45
C LYS A 88 1.05 -25.17 -0.11
N CYS A 89 1.53 -24.22 0.67
CA CYS A 89 1.00 -23.83 1.97
C CYS A 89 0.10 -22.60 1.86
N SER A 90 -0.85 -22.49 2.78
CA SER A 90 -1.70 -21.32 2.96
C SER A 90 -1.93 -21.06 4.43
N VAL A 91 -1.86 -19.78 4.82
CA VAL A 91 -2.18 -19.38 6.19
C VAL A 91 -3.69 -19.37 6.39
N THR A 92 -4.17 -20.10 7.39
CA THR A 92 -5.59 -20.23 7.71
C THR A 92 -5.99 -19.39 8.92
N GLU A 93 -5.08 -19.23 9.88
CA GLU A 93 -5.26 -18.44 11.10
C GLU A 93 -3.92 -17.90 11.60
N VAL A 94 -3.96 -16.72 12.21
CA VAL A 94 -2.80 -15.99 12.73
C VAL A 94 -3.10 -15.50 14.14
N ALA A 95 -2.21 -15.79 15.09
CA ALA A 95 -2.30 -15.34 16.46
C ALA A 95 -1.39 -14.11 16.69
N LEU A 96 -2.00 -12.99 17.06
CA LEU A 96 -1.31 -11.72 17.29
C LEU A 96 -1.48 -11.25 18.74
N SER A 97 -0.49 -10.51 19.23
CA SER A 97 -0.66 -9.66 20.40
C SER A 97 -0.14 -8.24 20.15
N THR A 98 -0.82 -7.26 20.69
CA THR A 98 -0.50 -5.84 20.50
C THR A 98 0.12 -5.26 21.76
N SER A 99 0.85 -4.15 21.62
CA SER A 99 1.58 -3.53 22.74
C SER A 99 0.70 -2.97 23.87
N ASP A 100 -0.60 -2.79 23.61
CA ASP A 100 -1.63 -2.46 24.61
C ASP A 100 -2.19 -3.68 25.35
N GLY A 101 -1.69 -4.89 25.04
CA GLY A 101 -2.00 -6.13 25.75
C GLY A 101 -3.16 -6.92 25.16
N GLU A 102 -3.76 -6.47 24.06
CA GLU A 102 -4.81 -7.21 23.38
C GLU A 102 -4.25 -8.41 22.62
N LYS A 103 -5.09 -9.44 22.44
CA LYS A 103 -4.74 -10.68 21.76
C LYS A 103 -5.81 -11.04 20.76
N TYR A 104 -5.40 -11.53 19.61
CA TYR A 104 -6.27 -11.78 18.47
C TYR A 104 -5.91 -13.10 17.81
N ASN A 105 -6.93 -13.85 17.39
CA ASN A 105 -6.80 -14.96 16.44
C ASN A 105 -7.61 -14.58 15.21
N LEU A 106 -6.93 -14.32 14.10
CA LEU A 106 -7.52 -13.70 12.91
C LEU A 106 -7.24 -14.53 11.67
N LYS A 107 -8.16 -14.46 10.72
CA LYS A 107 -7.96 -14.93 9.34
C LYS A 107 -7.42 -13.81 8.46
N LEU A 108 -6.84 -14.16 7.33
CA LEU A 108 -6.44 -13.19 6.31
C LEU A 108 -7.63 -12.30 5.93
N GLY A 109 -7.36 -11.00 5.75
CA GLY A 109 -8.37 -9.97 5.51
C GLY A 109 -9.04 -9.42 6.78
N GLN A 110 -8.83 -10.01 7.95
CA GLN A 110 -9.34 -9.47 9.22
C GLN A 110 -8.33 -8.51 9.87
N GLY A 111 -8.83 -7.65 10.75
CA GLY A 111 -8.05 -6.61 11.38
C GLY A 111 -8.73 -6.03 12.61
N SER A 112 -8.06 -5.08 13.24
CA SER A 112 -8.58 -4.32 14.37
C SER A 112 -8.08 -2.87 14.31
N TYR A 113 -8.33 -2.12 15.37
CA TYR A 113 -7.90 -0.73 15.50
C TYR A 113 -7.44 -0.44 16.92
N SER A 114 -6.58 0.56 17.04
CA SER A 114 -6.09 1.08 18.32
C SER A 114 -6.27 2.61 18.35
N GLY A 115 -6.17 3.20 19.55
CA GLY A 115 -6.22 4.66 19.70
C GLY A 115 -7.53 5.28 19.20
N ALA A 116 -8.67 4.67 19.51
CA ALA A 116 -10.00 5.09 19.08
C ALA A 116 -10.17 5.22 17.55
N GLY A 117 -9.49 4.36 16.78
CA GLY A 117 -9.57 4.32 15.32
C GLY A 117 -8.59 5.22 14.60
N ALA A 118 -7.68 5.88 15.33
CA ALA A 118 -6.59 6.65 14.73
C ALA A 118 -5.55 5.74 14.05
N LEU A 119 -5.45 4.48 14.48
CA LEU A 119 -4.64 3.46 13.83
C LEU A 119 -5.52 2.24 13.57
N GLU A 120 -5.65 1.84 12.32
CA GLU A 120 -6.26 0.57 11.92
C GLU A 120 -5.19 -0.34 11.35
N TRP A 121 -5.33 -1.64 11.57
CA TRP A 121 -4.41 -2.62 11.03
C TRP A 121 -5.17 -3.86 10.56
N GLN A 122 -4.67 -4.49 9.50
CA GLN A 122 -5.35 -5.61 8.85
C GLN A 122 -4.35 -6.60 8.29
N LEU A 123 -4.59 -7.90 8.50
CA LEU A 123 -3.87 -8.96 7.82
C LEU A 123 -4.20 -8.93 6.33
N MET A 124 -3.20 -8.77 5.48
CA MET A 124 -3.42 -8.76 4.04
C MET A 124 -3.56 -10.19 3.51
N SER A 125 -4.32 -10.35 2.43
CA SER A 125 -4.33 -11.60 1.68
C SER A 125 -3.09 -11.71 0.80
N PHE A 126 -2.58 -12.91 0.64
CA PHE A 126 -1.41 -13.22 -0.18
C PHE A 126 -1.57 -14.61 -0.82
N PRO A 127 -0.83 -14.92 -1.90
CA PRO A 127 -0.96 -16.20 -2.58
C PRO A 127 -0.53 -17.38 -1.70
N LYS A 128 -0.89 -18.59 -2.12
CA LYS A 128 -0.26 -19.80 -1.59
C LYS A 128 1.23 -19.77 -1.90
N TYR A 129 2.05 -20.23 -0.97
CA TYR A 129 3.51 -20.19 -1.03
C TYR A 129 4.08 -21.59 -0.86
N CYS A 130 5.37 -21.74 -1.12
CA CYS A 130 6.09 -22.99 -0.87
C CYS A 130 6.24 -23.28 0.63
N ASP A 131 6.56 -24.51 1.00
CA ASP A 131 6.73 -24.94 2.41
C ASP A 131 7.97 -24.28 3.06
N GLU A 132 7.80 -23.01 3.40
CA GLU A 132 8.78 -22.08 3.96
C GLU A 132 8.13 -21.32 5.12
N ASP A 133 8.93 -20.75 6.02
CA ASP A 133 8.40 -19.96 7.13
C ASP A 133 7.60 -18.75 6.59
N PRO A 134 6.28 -18.67 6.85
CA PRO A 134 5.44 -17.65 6.23
C PRO A 134 5.76 -16.26 6.76
N LEU A 135 6.00 -15.36 5.81
CA LEU A 135 6.04 -13.94 6.08
C LEU A 135 4.62 -13.38 6.07
N VAL A 136 4.11 -12.83 7.17
CA VAL A 136 2.72 -12.33 7.26
C VAL A 136 2.68 -10.81 7.03
N PRO A 137 1.98 -10.30 6.00
CA PRO A 137 1.87 -8.89 5.71
C PRO A 137 0.70 -8.26 6.48
N ILE A 138 0.98 -7.17 7.19
CA ILE A 138 0.05 -6.41 8.01
C ILE A 138 -0.02 -4.99 7.44
N LYS A 139 -1.18 -4.64 6.87
CA LYS A 139 -1.47 -3.28 6.42
C LYS A 139 -1.74 -2.41 7.64
N ILE A 140 -1.10 -1.25 7.71
CA ILE A 140 -1.31 -0.23 8.73
C ILE A 140 -1.91 1.01 8.07
N LEU A 141 -3.04 1.49 8.58
CA LEU A 141 -3.68 2.73 8.16
C LEU A 141 -3.69 3.71 9.33
N LYS A 142 -3.17 4.92 9.12
CA LYS A 142 -3.22 6.01 10.10
C LYS A 142 -4.30 6.99 9.67
N LYS A 143 -5.21 7.33 10.58
CA LYS A 143 -6.39 8.16 10.28
C LYS A 143 -6.53 9.33 11.24
N SER A 144 -7.02 10.44 10.72
CA SER A 144 -7.48 11.58 11.53
C SER A 144 -8.84 12.04 11.04
N THR A 145 -9.81 12.11 11.96
CA THR A 145 -11.16 12.61 11.66
C THR A 145 -11.81 11.92 10.45
N GLY A 146 -11.61 10.60 10.32
CA GLY A 146 -12.14 9.78 9.22
C GLY A 146 -11.36 9.85 7.91
N LYS A 147 -10.33 10.71 7.80
CA LYS A 147 -9.44 10.76 6.63
C LYS A 147 -8.21 9.90 6.86
N ILE A 148 -7.80 9.16 5.83
CA ILE A 148 -6.53 8.44 5.83
C ILE A 148 -5.40 9.46 5.65
N LEU A 149 -4.43 9.42 6.55
CA LEU A 149 -3.23 10.25 6.50
C LEU A 149 -2.09 9.53 5.79
N SER A 150 -1.93 8.25 6.09
CA SER A 150 -0.86 7.43 5.52
C SER A 150 -1.20 5.96 5.62
N GLU A 151 -0.63 5.18 4.71
CA GLU A 151 -0.72 3.73 4.67
C GLU A 151 0.67 3.15 4.46
N GLN A 152 0.96 2.02 5.09
CA GLN A 152 2.20 1.26 4.93
C GLN A 152 1.92 -0.22 5.23
N VAL A 153 2.83 -1.09 4.82
CA VAL A 153 2.78 -2.53 5.12
C VAL A 153 3.99 -2.91 5.97
N LEU A 154 3.74 -3.68 7.02
CA LEU A 154 4.76 -4.33 7.82
C LEU A 154 4.70 -5.83 7.55
N THR A 155 5.83 -6.49 7.50
CA THR A 155 5.88 -7.95 7.44
C THR A 155 6.50 -8.54 8.70
N LEU A 156 6.02 -9.72 9.11
CA LEU A 156 6.51 -10.40 10.32
C LEU A 156 6.62 -11.90 10.07
N HIS A 157 7.69 -12.51 10.58
CA HIS A 157 7.79 -13.95 10.77
C HIS A 157 7.17 -14.36 12.10
N LYS A 158 6.88 -15.66 12.24
CA LYS A 158 6.42 -16.20 13.52
C LYS A 158 7.45 -15.95 14.61
N GLY A 159 7.00 -15.32 15.70
CA GLY A 159 7.83 -14.92 16.84
C GLY A 159 8.29 -13.46 16.80
N ASP A 160 8.13 -12.77 15.68
CA ASP A 160 8.60 -11.39 15.52
C ASP A 160 7.68 -10.36 16.16
N THR A 161 8.29 -9.27 16.64
CA THR A 161 7.60 -8.05 17.05
C THR A 161 7.95 -6.92 16.08
N SER A 162 6.94 -6.20 15.62
CA SER A 162 7.11 -5.06 14.72
C SER A 162 7.95 -3.93 15.33
N LYS A 163 8.46 -3.07 14.45
CA LYS A 163 8.92 -1.72 14.83
C LYS A 163 7.77 -0.93 15.47
N VAL A 164 8.10 0.11 16.24
CA VAL A 164 7.10 1.01 16.83
C VAL A 164 6.42 1.79 15.70
N VAL A 165 5.12 1.61 15.56
CA VAL A 165 4.28 2.44 14.71
C VAL A 165 3.78 3.63 15.52
N THR A 166 4.05 4.83 15.03
CA THR A 166 3.59 6.10 15.61
C THR A 166 2.51 6.73 14.73
N HIS A 167 1.71 7.62 15.34
CA HIS A 167 0.73 8.44 14.62
C HIS A 167 1.23 9.89 14.46
N PRO A 168 1.16 10.49 13.25
CA PRO A 168 1.76 11.81 12.99
C PRO A 168 1.14 12.94 13.82
N THR A 169 -0.16 12.86 14.12
CA THR A 169 -0.88 13.91 14.88
C THR A 169 -1.25 13.51 16.30
N VAL A 170 -1.09 12.23 16.68
CA VAL A 170 -1.48 11.71 18.00
C VAL A 170 -0.25 11.05 18.62
N THR A 171 0.62 11.87 19.20
CA THR A 171 1.97 11.48 19.67
C THR A 171 1.98 10.43 20.78
N GLN A 172 0.84 10.22 21.45
CA GLN A 172 0.67 9.20 22.48
C GLN A 172 0.54 7.78 21.91
N ILE A 173 0.20 7.63 20.62
CA ILE A 173 0.07 6.33 19.99
C ILE A 173 1.47 5.77 19.70
N LYS A 174 1.78 4.67 20.37
CA LYS A 174 2.95 3.83 20.13
C LYS A 174 2.47 2.39 20.05
N PHE A 175 2.26 1.93 18.83
CA PHE A 175 1.71 0.61 18.56
C PHE A 175 2.83 -0.34 18.14
N LYS A 176 2.85 -1.54 18.71
CA LYS A 176 3.58 -2.69 18.16
C LYS A 176 2.63 -3.86 18.06
N VAL A 177 2.90 -4.74 17.11
CA VAL A 177 2.23 -6.03 16.99
C VAL A 177 3.28 -7.14 17.01
N THR A 178 2.97 -8.22 17.70
CA THR A 178 3.80 -9.42 17.80
C THR A 178 3.06 -10.59 17.20
N LEU A 179 3.66 -11.22 16.21
CA LEU A 179 3.16 -12.43 15.60
C LEU A 179 3.56 -13.63 16.46
N SER A 180 2.61 -14.20 17.19
CA SER A 180 2.89 -15.26 18.16
C SER A 180 2.83 -16.64 17.51
N ASP A 181 1.88 -16.85 16.61
CA ASP A 181 1.67 -18.13 15.95
C ASP A 181 1.03 -17.97 14.57
N VAL A 182 1.27 -18.94 13.71
CA VAL A 182 0.69 -19.05 12.36
C VAL A 182 0.22 -20.49 12.17
N THR A 183 -1.03 -20.66 11.77
CA THR A 183 -1.62 -21.95 11.45
C THR A 183 -1.74 -22.08 9.93
N GLU A 184 -1.12 -23.13 9.39
CA GLU A 184 -1.01 -23.35 7.96
C GLU A 184 -1.73 -24.63 7.54
N ASP A 185 -2.19 -24.64 6.29
CA ASP A 185 -2.68 -25.82 5.58
C ASP A 185 -1.85 -26.00 4.30
N CYS A 186 -1.11 -27.11 4.24
CA CYS A 186 -0.17 -27.45 3.18
C CYS A 186 -0.63 -28.71 2.43
N SER A 187 -0.67 -28.62 1.11
CA SER A 187 -1.13 -29.68 0.22
C SER A 187 -0.21 -29.86 -0.98
#